data_AF-A0A929J6L2-F1
#
_entry.id   AF-A0A929J6L2-F1
#
_cell.length_a   1.000
_cell.length_b   1.000
_cell.length_c   1.000
_cell.angle_alpha   90.00
_cell.angle_beta   90.00
_cell.angle_gamma   90.00
#
_symmetry.space_group_name_H-M   'P 1'
#
loop_
_entity.id
_entity.type
_entity.pdbx_description
1 polymer ?
#
loop_
_entity_poly.entity_id
_entity_poly.type
_entity_poly.pdbx_seq_one_letter_code
_entity_poly.pdbx_strand_id
1 'polypeptide(L)'
;MIRDACPEDYERLLPLAKEAYEKSIFNGVEFSPAAIRRTFITMVVFGNGFAKVVEKEGELVGLMLGIITENHFGIKCALDLFTYSSYSTYHLIKDFIDWSEKNGAKFIQITDLTGSERYQRLIEHTGLKPQGANFMRIF
;
A
#
# COMPACT_ATOMS: atom_id res chain seq x y z
N MET A 1 6.33 -5.29 -14.82
CA MET A 1 5.36 -6.38 -14.55
C MET A 1 4.82 -6.22 -13.14
N ILE A 2 3.52 -6.38 -12.92
CA ILE A 2 2.96 -6.51 -11.57
C ILE A 2 2.83 -7.99 -11.27
N ARG A 3 3.21 -8.41 -10.07
CA ARG A 3 3.02 -9.79 -9.58
C ARG A 3 2.77 -9.80 -8.08
N ASP A 4 2.26 -10.93 -7.59
CA ASP A 4 2.18 -11.20 -6.16
C ASP A 4 3.61 -11.17 -5.57
N ALA A 5 3.71 -10.58 -4.39
CA ALA A 5 4.95 -10.54 -3.63
C ALA A 5 5.19 -11.89 -2.95
N CYS A 6 6.46 -12.25 -2.78
CA CYS A 6 6.84 -13.44 -2.01
C CYS A 6 7.81 -13.06 -0.87
N PRO A 7 7.99 -13.92 0.15
CA PRO A 7 8.86 -13.61 1.28
C PRO A 7 10.30 -13.23 0.89
N GLU A 8 10.81 -13.82 -0.19
CA GLU A 8 12.16 -13.60 -0.73
C GLU A 8 12.36 -12.19 -1.30
N ASP A 9 11.29 -11.47 -1.61
CA ASP A 9 11.37 -10.10 -2.12
C ASP A 9 11.84 -9.08 -1.05
N TYR A 10 11.82 -9.44 0.23
CA TYR A 10 12.07 -8.51 1.33
C TYR A 10 13.42 -7.77 1.21
N GLU A 11 14.50 -8.46 0.86
CA GLU A 11 15.83 -7.84 0.75
C GLU A 11 15.89 -6.82 -0.40
N ARG A 12 15.17 -7.09 -1.49
CA ARG A 12 15.07 -6.19 -2.66
C ARG A 12 14.11 -5.02 -2.41
N LEU A 13 13.13 -5.23 -1.53
CA LEU A 13 12.15 -4.24 -1.09
C LEU A 13 12.76 -3.19 -0.16
N LEU A 14 13.68 -3.58 0.72
CA LEU A 14 14.12 -2.71 1.81
C LEU A 14 14.71 -1.36 1.32
N PRO A 15 15.51 -1.30 0.25
CA PRO A 15 15.94 -0.02 -0.33
C PRO A 15 14.77 0.87 -0.79
N LEU A 16 13.75 0.27 -1.42
CA LEU A 16 12.54 0.97 -1.88
C LEU A 16 11.73 1.53 -0.70
N ALA A 17 11.58 0.74 0.36
CA ALA A 17 10.90 1.16 1.58
C ALA A 17 11.64 2.31 2.29
N LYS A 18 12.98 2.29 2.26
CA LYS A 18 13.80 3.38 2.78
C LYS A 18 13.63 4.67 1.96
N GLU A 19 13.65 4.56 0.63
CA GLU A 19 13.42 5.71 -0.26
C GLU A 19 12.02 6.32 -0.04
N ALA A 20 10.99 5.48 0.07
CA ALA A 20 9.63 5.93 0.37
C ALA A 20 9.55 6.64 1.73
N TYR A 21 10.21 6.10 2.75
CA TYR A 21 10.29 6.71 4.09
C TYR A 21 10.94 8.10 4.03
N GLU A 22 12.08 8.25 3.36
CA GLU A 22 12.82 9.52 3.25
C GLU A 22 11.98 10.63 2.59
N LYS A 23 11.08 10.25 1.68
CA LYS A 23 10.16 11.14 0.96
C LYS A 23 8.81 11.34 1.66
N SER A 24 8.53 10.60 2.72
CA SER A 24 7.25 10.65 3.42
C SER A 24 7.24 11.69 4.52
N ILE A 25 6.05 11.99 5.04
CA ILE A 25 5.87 12.81 6.24
C ILE A 25 6.50 12.17 7.50
N PHE A 26 6.91 10.90 7.44
CA PHE A 26 7.53 10.17 8.55
C PHE A 26 9.06 10.22 8.56
N ASN A 27 9.72 10.98 7.67
CA ASN A 27 11.18 11.00 7.55
C ASN A 27 11.96 11.51 8.78
N GLY A 28 11.27 12.06 9.79
CA GLY A 28 11.85 12.45 11.07
C GLY A 28 11.69 11.42 12.20
N VAL A 29 10.92 10.35 11.98
CA VAL A 29 10.65 9.29 12.97
C VAL A 29 11.63 8.13 12.76
N GLU A 30 11.98 7.35 13.79
CA GLU A 30 12.92 6.24 13.64
C GLU A 30 12.49 5.21 12.57
N PHE A 31 13.35 4.97 11.58
CA PHE A 31 13.13 3.93 10.57
C PHE A 31 13.41 2.54 11.15
N SER A 32 12.42 1.65 11.13
CA SER A 32 12.55 0.28 11.65
C SER A 32 12.45 -0.78 10.54
N PRO A 33 13.57 -1.33 10.05
CA PRO A 33 13.57 -2.44 9.09
C PRO A 33 12.80 -3.66 9.60
N ALA A 34 12.89 -3.94 10.91
CA ALA A 34 12.17 -5.04 11.53
C ALA A 34 10.64 -4.87 11.47
N ALA A 35 10.15 -3.64 11.60
CA ALA A 35 8.72 -3.36 11.45
C ALA A 35 8.27 -3.56 9.99
N ILE A 36 9.05 -3.06 9.03
CA ILE A 36 8.79 -3.25 7.58
C ILE A 36 8.74 -4.74 7.24
N ARG A 37 9.72 -5.52 7.73
CA ARG A 37 9.76 -6.97 7.52
C ARG A 37 8.50 -7.65 8.06
N ARG A 38 8.09 -7.33 9.29
CA ARG A 38 6.87 -7.91 9.86
C ARG A 38 5.64 -7.58 9.02
N THR A 39 5.44 -6.32 8.67
CA THR A 39 4.28 -5.91 7.86
C THR A 39 4.27 -6.60 6.51
N PHE A 40 5.40 -6.58 5.78
CA PHE A 40 5.54 -7.23 4.48
C PHE A 40 5.23 -8.72 4.54
N ILE A 41 5.91 -9.47 5.42
CA ILE A 41 5.71 -10.92 5.55
C ILE A 41 4.27 -11.26 5.97
N THR A 42 3.67 -10.45 6.85
CA THR A 42 2.27 -10.67 7.26
C THR A 42 1.34 -10.54 6.06
N MET A 43 1.52 -9.52 5.21
CA MET A 43 0.65 -9.31 4.05
C MET A 43 0.86 -10.34 2.94
N VAL A 44 2.04 -10.95 2.87
CA VAL A 44 2.34 -12.02 1.92
C VAL A 44 1.76 -13.37 2.36
N VAL A 45 1.83 -13.68 3.66
CA VAL A 45 1.54 -15.04 4.17
C VAL A 45 0.07 -15.23 4.57
N PHE A 46 -0.59 -14.21 5.11
CA PHE A 46 -1.95 -14.36 5.61
C PHE A 46 -2.99 -14.08 4.53
N GLY A 47 -4.06 -14.89 4.49
CA GLY A 47 -5.08 -14.83 3.44
C GLY A 47 -5.94 -13.56 3.41
N ASN A 48 -5.87 -12.72 4.45
CA ASN A 48 -6.49 -11.39 4.46
C ASN A 48 -5.50 -10.26 4.11
N GLY A 49 -4.27 -10.61 3.73
CA GLY A 49 -3.26 -9.68 3.26
C GLY A 49 -3.28 -9.54 1.74
N PHE A 50 -2.94 -8.34 1.28
CA PHE A 50 -2.63 -8.03 -0.10
C PHE A 50 -1.19 -7.56 -0.18
N ALA A 51 -0.39 -8.19 -1.03
CA ALA A 51 0.97 -7.79 -1.29
C ALA A 51 1.32 -8.00 -2.76
N LYS A 52 1.50 -6.91 -3.50
CA LYS A 52 1.96 -6.94 -4.89
C LYS A 52 3.15 -6.04 -5.10
N VAL A 53 4.07 -6.47 -5.95
CA VAL A 53 5.26 -5.72 -6.34
C VAL A 53 5.23 -5.38 -7.82
N VAL A 54 5.93 -4.31 -8.18
CA VAL A 54 6.20 -3.92 -9.56
C VAL A 54 7.65 -4.19 -9.86
N GLU A 55 7.90 -5.02 -10.87
CA GLU A 55 9.25 -5.29 -11.37
C GLU A 55 9.49 -4.59 -12.70
N LYS A 56 10.67 -4.00 -12.85
CA LYS A 56 11.17 -3.47 -14.12
C LYS A 56 12.65 -3.80 -14.25
N GLU A 57 13.03 -4.44 -15.36
CA GLU A 57 14.43 -4.77 -15.66
C GLU A 57 15.14 -5.57 -14.55
N GLY A 58 14.42 -6.45 -13.86
CA GLY A 58 14.95 -7.25 -12.76
C GLY A 58 14.96 -6.54 -11.39
N GLU A 59 14.55 -5.28 -11.33
CA GLU A 59 14.52 -4.48 -10.09
C GLU A 59 13.08 -4.29 -9.57
N LEU A 60 12.93 -4.29 -8.24
CA LEU A 60 11.67 -3.89 -7.61
C LEU A 60 11.57 -2.36 -7.63
N VAL A 61 10.58 -1.84 -8.35
CA VAL A 61 10.35 -0.40 -8.53
C VAL A 61 9.00 0.05 -7.93
N GLY A 62 8.30 -0.86 -7.26
CA GLY A 62 7.02 -0.57 -6.63
C GLY A 62 6.50 -1.69 -5.75
N LEU A 63 5.61 -1.33 -4.84
CA LEU A 63 4.95 -2.17 -3.86
C LEU A 63 3.60 -1.55 -3.51
N MET A 64 2.59 -2.41 -3.33
CA MET A 64 1.39 -2.07 -2.57
C MET A 64 1.10 -3.17 -1.55
N LEU A 65 0.89 -2.75 -0.31
CA LEU A 65 0.47 -3.57 0.82
C LEU A 65 -0.90 -3.11 1.30
N GLY A 66 -1.78 -4.05 1.60
CA GLY A 66 -3.08 -3.77 2.19
C GLY A 66 -3.63 -4.96 2.95
N ILE A 67 -4.70 -4.73 3.70
CA ILE A 67 -5.32 -5.76 4.55
C ILE A 67 -6.84 -5.65 4.48
N ILE A 68 -7.54 -6.79 4.58
CA ILE A 68 -8.96 -6.82 4.91
C ILE A 68 -9.14 -7.14 6.39
N THR A 69 -9.89 -6.27 7.07
CA THR A 69 -10.29 -6.43 8.47
C THR A 69 -11.76 -6.02 8.63
N GLU A 70 -12.40 -6.40 9.74
CA GLU A 70 -13.74 -5.89 10.08
C GLU A 70 -13.62 -4.61 10.91
N ASN A 71 -14.52 -3.64 10.65
CA ASN A 71 -14.68 -2.48 11.52
C ASN A 71 -15.62 -2.78 12.71
N HIS A 72 -15.87 -1.78 13.56
CA HIS A 72 -16.75 -1.91 14.74
C HIS A 72 -18.20 -2.34 14.43
N PHE A 73 -18.64 -2.25 13.17
CA PHE A 73 -19.97 -2.64 12.72
C PHE A 73 -19.99 -4.00 12.01
N GLY A 74 -18.88 -4.75 12.04
CA GLY A 74 -18.75 -6.03 11.35
C GLY A 74 -18.64 -5.90 9.82
N ILE A 75 -18.32 -4.72 9.31
CA ILE A 75 -18.16 -4.48 7.87
C ILE A 75 -16.72 -4.79 7.48
N LYS A 76 -16.53 -5.65 6.47
CA LYS A 76 -15.21 -5.90 5.86
C LYS A 76 -14.70 -4.65 5.15
N CYS A 77 -13.58 -4.15 5.63
CA CYS A 77 -12.86 -2.97 5.17
C CYS A 77 -11.50 -3.40 4.61
N ALA A 78 -11.23 -3.05 3.36
CA ALA A 78 -9.91 -3.12 2.77
C ALA A 78 -9.17 -1.80 3.03
N LEU A 79 -8.01 -1.87 3.66
CA LEU A 79 -7.20 -0.72 4.06
C LEU A 79 -5.83 -0.84 3.42
N ASP A 80 -5.35 0.24 2.79
CA ASP A 80 -3.96 0.33 2.39
C ASP A 80 -3.06 0.47 3.63
N LEU A 81 -1.91 -0.20 3.59
CA LEU A 81 -0.88 -0.08 4.61
C LEU A 81 0.36 0.62 4.08
N PHE A 82 0.68 0.42 2.80
CA PHE A 82 1.81 1.05 2.15
C PHE A 82 1.62 1.02 0.64
N THR A 83 1.80 2.15 -0.03
CA THR A 83 1.83 2.22 -1.49
C THR A 83 2.99 3.10 -1.92
N TYR A 84 3.92 2.52 -2.69
CA TYR A 84 4.99 3.28 -3.33
C TYR A 84 5.30 2.64 -4.67
N SER A 85 5.34 3.42 -5.75
CA SER A 85 5.80 2.91 -7.02
C SER A 85 6.24 4.02 -7.97
N SER A 86 7.34 3.79 -8.68
CA SER A 86 7.76 4.64 -9.80
C SER A 86 7.04 4.31 -11.11
N TYR A 87 6.39 3.14 -11.21
CA TYR A 87 5.73 2.65 -12.41
C TYR A 87 4.41 1.93 -12.10
N SER A 88 3.44 1.99 -13.01
CA SER A 88 2.21 1.19 -12.91
C SER A 88 1.38 1.39 -11.62
N THR A 89 1.51 2.52 -10.92
CA THR A 89 0.75 2.82 -9.69
C THR A 89 -0.75 2.71 -9.87
N TYR A 90 -1.28 3.18 -11.00
CA TYR A 90 -2.70 3.03 -11.35
C TYR A 90 -3.15 1.55 -11.36
N HIS A 91 -2.36 0.69 -11.98
CA HIS A 91 -2.67 -0.73 -12.10
C HIS A 91 -2.51 -1.46 -10.75
N LEU A 92 -1.54 -1.08 -9.91
CA LEU A 92 -1.44 -1.59 -8.55
C LEU A 92 -2.70 -1.27 -7.73
N ILE A 93 -3.17 -0.03 -7.81
CA ILE A 93 -4.37 0.40 -7.09
C ILE A 93 -5.61 -0.34 -7.62
N LYS A 94 -5.73 -0.51 -8.94
CA LYS A 94 -6.80 -1.31 -9.54
C LYS A 94 -6.77 -2.76 -9.06
N ASP A 95 -5.59 -3.39 -9.04
CA ASP A 95 -5.43 -4.75 -8.52
C ASP A 95 -5.86 -4.87 -7.05
N PHE A 96 -5.57 -3.85 -6.22
CA PHE A 96 -6.01 -3.81 -4.83
C PHE A 96 -7.53 -3.66 -4.71
N ILE A 97 -8.15 -2.80 -5.51
CA ILE A 97 -9.61 -2.62 -5.55
C ILE A 97 -10.28 -3.94 -5.96
N ASP A 98 -9.84 -4.56 -7.05
CA ASP A 98 -10.40 -5.80 -7.57
C ASP A 98 -10.25 -6.95 -6.57
N TRP A 99 -9.07 -7.06 -5.93
CA TRP A 99 -8.86 -8.02 -4.84
C TRP A 99 -9.79 -7.76 -3.66
N SER A 100 -9.99 -6.49 -3.30
CA SER A 100 -10.86 -6.10 -2.18
C SER A 100 -12.32 -6.47 -2.43
N GLU A 101 -12.83 -6.14 -3.62
CA GLU A 101 -14.20 -6.45 -4.04
C GLU A 101 -14.43 -7.97 -4.09
N LYS A 102 -13.48 -8.71 -4.68
CA LYS A 102 -13.53 -10.18 -4.76
C LYS A 102 -13.57 -10.84 -3.38
N ASN A 103 -12.92 -10.25 -2.38
CA ASN A 103 -12.90 -10.74 -1.00
C ASN A 103 -14.06 -10.18 -0.14
N GLY A 104 -15.02 -9.50 -0.76
CA GLY A 104 -16.25 -9.06 -0.13
C GLY A 104 -16.11 -7.81 0.73
N ALA A 105 -15.03 -7.02 0.55
CA ALA A 105 -14.92 -5.72 1.18
C ALA A 105 -16.10 -4.83 0.74
N LYS A 106 -16.68 -4.10 1.68
CA LYS A 106 -17.75 -3.10 1.42
C LYS A 106 -17.24 -1.67 1.56
N PHE A 107 -15.99 -1.54 1.97
CA PHE A 107 -15.29 -0.29 2.18
C PHE A 107 -13.85 -0.50 1.74
N ILE A 108 -13.36 0.37 0.86
CA ILE A 108 -11.99 0.35 0.36
C ILE A 108 -11.41 1.73 0.64
N GLN A 109 -10.32 1.78 1.39
CA GLN A 109 -9.62 3.01 1.74
C GLN A 109 -8.21 2.96 1.18
N ILE A 110 -7.83 4.07 0.54
CA ILE A 110 -6.45 4.40 0.20
C ILE A 110 -6.13 5.76 0.80
N THR A 111 -5.00 5.85 1.47
CA THR A 111 -4.59 7.03 2.21
C THR A 111 -3.50 7.77 1.43
N ASP A 112 -3.79 9.00 1.00
CA ASP A 112 -2.79 9.89 0.42
C ASP A 112 -2.19 10.81 1.50
N LEU A 113 -0.90 10.60 1.79
CA LEU A 113 -0.10 11.46 2.66
C LEU A 113 0.99 12.23 1.91
N THR A 114 0.98 12.16 0.58
CA THR A 114 2.01 12.77 -0.28
C THR A 114 1.73 14.24 -0.58
N GLY A 115 0.47 14.69 -0.47
CA GLY A 115 0.04 16.01 -0.90
C GLY A 115 0.11 16.21 -2.42
N SER A 116 0.29 15.14 -3.20
CA SER A 116 0.46 15.21 -4.64
C SER A 116 -0.88 15.25 -5.37
N GLU A 117 -1.23 16.38 -5.98
CA GLU A 117 -2.43 16.48 -6.85
C GLU A 117 -2.41 15.45 -7.98
N ARG A 118 -1.21 15.07 -8.45
CA ARG A 118 -1.08 14.03 -9.48
C ARG A 118 -1.53 12.67 -8.93
N TYR A 119 -1.12 12.33 -7.71
CA TYR A 119 -1.50 11.07 -7.07
C TYR A 119 -2.99 11.05 -6.73
N GLN A 120 -3.54 12.17 -6.24
CA GLN A 120 -4.98 12.32 -5.98
C GLN A 120 -5.82 12.08 -7.24
N ARG A 121 -5.49 12.77 -8.35
CA ARG A 121 -6.15 12.54 -9.64
C ARG A 121 -6.04 11.09 -10.10
N LEU A 122 -4.87 10.47 -9.93
CA LEU A 122 -4.67 9.07 -10.30
C LEU A 122 -5.58 8.13 -9.48
N ILE A 123 -5.69 8.34 -8.16
CA ILE A 123 -6.61 7.57 -7.31
C ILE A 123 -8.05 7.81 -7.75
N GLU A 124 -8.47 9.05 -8.00
CA GLU A 124 -9.84 9.36 -8.43
C GLU A 124 -10.22 8.67 -9.75
N HIS A 125 -9.28 8.56 -10.69
CA HIS A 125 -9.46 7.79 -11.93
C HIS A 125 -9.70 6.29 -11.71
N THR A 126 -9.48 5.77 -10.51
CA THR A 126 -9.81 4.38 -10.17
C THR A 126 -11.26 4.19 -9.72
N GLY A 127 -11.99 5.28 -9.48
CA GLY A 127 -13.38 5.31 -9.02
C GLY A 127 -13.53 5.68 -7.54
N LEU A 128 -12.41 5.72 -6.80
CA LEU A 128 -12.37 6.23 -5.43
C LEU A 128 -12.60 7.74 -5.40
N LYS A 129 -13.10 8.24 -4.27
CA LYS A 129 -13.35 9.68 -4.07
C LYS A 129 -12.80 10.09 -2.71
N PRO A 130 -12.33 11.34 -2.55
CA PRO A 130 -11.98 11.86 -1.25
C PRO A 130 -13.20 11.82 -0.33
N GLN A 131 -13.03 11.27 0.87
CA GLN A 131 -14.08 11.20 1.89
C GLN A 131 -13.49 11.54 3.25
N GLY A 132 -14.04 12.57 3.90
CA GLY A 132 -13.56 13.04 5.20
C GLY A 132 -12.18 13.68 5.15
N ALA A 133 -11.56 13.80 6.32
CA ALA A 133 -10.22 14.35 6.49
C ALA A 133 -9.46 13.58 7.57
N ASN A 134 -8.17 13.36 7.34
CA ASN A 134 -7.26 12.80 8.34
C ASN A 134 -6.57 13.94 9.11
N PHE A 135 -6.74 13.96 10.43
CA PHE A 135 -6.01 14.84 11.33
C PHE A 135 -4.87 14.05 11.96
N MET A 136 -3.63 14.50 11.77
CA MET A 136 -2.45 13.78 12.23
C MET A 136 -1.51 14.68 13.00
N ARG A 137 -0.81 14.10 13.96
CA ARG A 137 0.33 14.69 14.66
C ARG A 137 1.43 13.66 14.73
N ILE A 138 2.62 14.03 14.28
CA ILE A 138 3.83 13.20 14.31
C ILE A 138 4.70 13.71 15.46
N PHE A 139 5.28 12.78 16.22
CA PHE A 139 6.14 13.05 17.36
C PHE A 139 7.52 12.44 17.13
#